data_AF-A0AAW3NDK7-F1
#
_entry.id   AF-A0AAW3NDK7-F1
#
_cell.length_a   1.000
_cell.length_b   1.000
_cell.length_c   1.000
_cell.angle_alpha   90.00
_cell.angle_beta   90.00
_cell.angle_gamma   90.00
#
_symmetry.space_group_name_H-M   'P 1'
#
loop_
_entity.id
_entity.type
_entity.pdbx_description
1 polymer ?
#
loop_
_entity_poly.entity_id
_entity_poly.type
_entity_poly.pdbx_seq_one_letter_code
_entity_poly.pdbx_strand_id
1 'polypeptide(L)'
;MGWGKLYEVSESASQLLGACRTKAEWYEAMSTLDIENAPQLDAEDSIRFWASKLHSIDHPAAKFFVGDLHAEYDDLNDPNVCFVGSESARAFLSQLEILGKPFFVSLFPHHGPYGAGESWLYDPLCAFLRETCSRRNAVVILWEH
;
A
#
# COMPACT_ATOMS: atom_id res chain seq x y z
N MET A 1 8.84 -9.98 -8.80
CA MET A 1 8.17 -9.01 -7.91
C MET A 1 8.61 -9.28 -6.48
N GLY A 2 8.80 -8.24 -5.67
CA GLY A 2 9.09 -8.39 -4.24
C GLY A 2 7.82 -8.15 -3.43
N TRP A 3 7.65 -8.86 -2.33
CA TRP A 3 6.49 -8.71 -1.45
C TRP A 3 6.73 -7.61 -0.43
N GLY A 4 5.66 -7.08 0.16
CA GLY A 4 5.76 -5.98 1.11
C GLY A 4 6.05 -4.64 0.44
N LYS A 5 5.56 -4.43 -0.79
CA LYS A 5 5.96 -3.31 -1.63
C LYS A 5 4.79 -2.45 -2.08
N LEU A 6 5.06 -1.17 -2.22
CA LEU A 6 4.21 -0.20 -2.87
C LEU A 6 4.88 0.25 -4.17
N TYR A 7 4.15 0.23 -5.27
CA TYR A 7 4.63 0.58 -6.60
C TYR A 7 3.88 1.80 -7.11
N GLU A 8 4.60 2.80 -7.60
CA GLU A 8 4.01 3.93 -8.31
C GLU A 8 3.61 3.47 -9.71
N VAL A 9 2.36 3.72 -10.11
CA VAL A 9 1.87 3.39 -11.45
C VAL A 9 1.07 4.55 -12.04
N SER A 10 0.96 4.60 -13.37
CA SER A 10 0.03 5.52 -14.02
C SER A 10 -1.42 5.23 -13.58
N GLU A 11 -2.24 6.27 -13.44
CA GLU A 11 -3.68 6.14 -13.17
C GLU A 11 -4.38 5.22 -14.19
N SER A 12 -3.90 5.20 -15.43
CA SER A 12 -4.45 4.35 -16.50
C SER A 12 -4.31 2.85 -16.24
N ALA A 13 -3.46 2.42 -15.30
CA ALA A 13 -3.32 1.02 -14.90
C ALA A 13 -4.65 0.44 -14.40
N SER A 14 -5.53 1.27 -13.83
CA SER A 14 -6.90 0.89 -13.41
C SER A 14 -7.72 0.24 -14.53
N GLN A 15 -7.51 0.61 -15.80
CA GLN A 15 -8.24 0.06 -16.94
C GLN A 15 -7.89 -1.41 -17.17
N LEU A 16 -6.60 -1.74 -17.08
CA LEU A 16 -6.12 -3.11 -17.25
C LEU A 16 -6.46 -3.95 -16.01
N LEU A 17 -6.15 -3.43 -14.82
CA LEU A 17 -6.36 -4.15 -13.56
C LEU A 17 -7.85 -4.35 -13.25
N GLY A 18 -8.72 -3.42 -13.63
CA GLY A 18 -10.17 -3.54 -13.45
C GLY A 18 -10.82 -4.61 -14.34
N ALA A 19 -10.11 -5.12 -15.35
CA ALA A 19 -10.56 -6.26 -16.14
C ALA A 19 -10.16 -7.62 -15.53
N CYS A 20 -9.23 -7.62 -14.57
CA CYS A 20 -8.72 -8.80 -13.89
C CYS A 20 -9.59 -9.14 -12.67
N ARG A 21 -9.73 -10.44 -12.35
CA ARG A 21 -10.42 -10.90 -11.13
C ARG A 21 -9.49 -11.67 -10.21
N THR A 22 -8.74 -12.62 -10.75
CA THR A 22 -7.86 -13.50 -9.97
C THR A 22 -6.49 -12.87 -9.72
N LYS A 23 -5.78 -13.32 -8.67
CA LYS A 23 -4.41 -12.89 -8.40
C LYS A 23 -3.47 -13.15 -9.59
N ALA A 24 -3.61 -14.30 -10.25
CA ALA A 24 -2.82 -14.65 -11.43
C ALA A 24 -3.00 -13.64 -12.58
N GLU A 25 -4.24 -13.28 -12.91
CA GLU A 25 -4.52 -12.24 -13.94
C GLU A 25 -3.93 -10.88 -13.54
N TRP A 26 -4.00 -10.53 -12.26
CA TRP A 26 -3.37 -9.32 -11.73
C TRP A 26 -1.85 -9.35 -11.89
N TYR A 27 -1.17 -10.46 -11.58
CA TYR A 27 0.27 -10.58 -11.75
C TYR A 27 0.70 -10.49 -13.22
N GLU A 28 -0.05 -11.09 -14.15
CA GLU A 28 0.18 -10.95 -15.59
C GLU A 28 -0.01 -9.51 -16.08
N ALA A 29 -1.09 -8.85 -15.63
CA ALA A 29 -1.34 -7.45 -15.94
C ALA A 29 -0.23 -6.53 -15.42
N MET A 30 0.24 -6.76 -14.19
CA MET A 30 1.35 -6.00 -13.61
C MET A 30 2.68 -6.24 -14.33
N SER A 31 2.94 -7.47 -14.79
CA SER A 31 4.09 -7.76 -15.65
C SER A 31 4.01 -6.97 -16.97
N THR A 32 2.81 -6.89 -17.57
CA THR A 32 2.57 -6.10 -18.80
C THR A 32 2.79 -4.60 -18.57
N LEU A 33 2.48 -4.11 -17.37
CA LEU A 33 2.70 -2.72 -16.96
C LEU A 33 4.16 -2.42 -16.58
N ASP A 34 5.03 -3.43 -16.58
CA ASP A 34 6.44 -3.32 -16.20
C ASP A 34 6.67 -2.67 -14.82
N ILE A 35 5.80 -2.99 -13.86
CA ILE A 35 5.81 -2.33 -12.53
C ILE A 35 7.10 -2.58 -11.74
N GLU A 36 7.86 -3.63 -12.08
CA GLU A 36 9.11 -3.97 -11.39
C GLU A 36 10.18 -2.89 -11.59
N ASN A 37 10.11 -2.12 -12.68
CA ASN A 37 11.00 -1.01 -12.98
C ASN A 37 10.46 0.35 -12.51
N ALA A 38 9.26 0.37 -11.93
CA ALA A 38 8.65 1.59 -11.42
C ALA A 38 9.27 2.03 -10.07
N PRO A 39 9.16 3.32 -9.70
CA PRO A 39 9.47 3.76 -8.36
C PRO A 39 8.69 2.93 -7.32
N GLN A 40 9.39 2.43 -6.30
CA GLN A 40 8.81 1.54 -5.31
C GLN A 40 9.28 1.90 -3.90
N LEU A 41 8.44 1.60 -2.92
CA LEU A 41 8.77 1.60 -1.51
C LEU A 41 8.73 0.15 -1.01
N ASP A 42 9.85 -0.30 -0.44
CA ASP A 42 9.88 -1.54 0.33
C ASP A 42 9.43 -1.24 1.75
N ALA A 43 8.31 -1.83 2.12
CA ALA A 43 7.66 -1.71 3.41
C ALA A 43 7.67 -3.02 4.18
N GLU A 44 8.37 -4.06 3.68
CA GLU A 44 8.49 -5.38 4.31
C GLU A 44 7.12 -5.89 4.83
N ASP A 45 7.09 -6.46 6.03
CA ASP A 45 5.86 -6.93 6.68
C ASP A 45 4.99 -5.79 7.25
N SER A 46 5.50 -4.55 7.26
CA SER A 46 4.82 -3.41 7.90
C SER A 46 3.47 -3.09 7.27
N ILE A 47 3.27 -3.38 5.97
CA ILE A 47 1.97 -3.18 5.29
C ILE A 47 0.87 -3.94 6.04
N ARG A 48 1.10 -5.22 6.35
CA ARG A 48 0.11 -6.07 7.02
C ARG A 48 -0.21 -5.54 8.42
N PHE A 49 0.81 -5.15 9.17
CA PHE A 49 0.61 -4.62 10.52
C PHE A 49 -0.11 -3.27 10.50
N TRP A 50 0.20 -2.39 9.55
CA TRP A 50 -0.49 -1.12 9.38
C TRP A 50 -1.95 -1.30 9.00
N ALA A 51 -2.23 -2.14 8.00
CA ALA A 51 -3.57 -2.47 7.56
C ALA A 51 -4.40 -3.03 8.72
N SER A 52 -3.88 -4.07 9.40
CA SER A 52 -4.55 -4.73 10.52
C SER A 52 -4.79 -3.76 11.69
N LYS A 53 -3.78 -2.97 12.08
CA LYS A 53 -3.91 -2.06 13.21
C LYS A 53 -4.93 -0.96 12.94
N LEU A 54 -4.88 -0.32 11.78
CA LEU A 54 -5.84 0.72 11.39
C LEU A 54 -7.26 0.17 11.25
N HIS A 55 -7.40 -1.05 10.74
CA HIS A 55 -8.69 -1.73 10.67
C HIS A 55 -9.25 -2.04 12.07
N SER A 56 -8.42 -2.52 13.00
CA SER A 56 -8.85 -2.88 14.37
C SER A 56 -9.39 -1.71 15.21
N ILE A 57 -9.10 -0.48 14.80
CA ILE A 57 -9.58 0.75 15.45
C ILE A 57 -10.59 1.51 14.56
N ASP A 58 -11.11 0.87 13.51
CA ASP A 58 -12.03 1.44 12.53
C ASP A 58 -11.55 2.77 11.92
N HIS A 59 -10.25 2.92 11.74
CA HIS A 59 -9.69 4.17 11.24
C HIS A 59 -9.89 4.30 9.72
N PRO A 60 -10.38 5.45 9.20
CA PRO A 60 -10.63 5.65 7.76
C PRO A 60 -9.44 5.36 6.86
N ALA A 61 -8.23 5.62 7.35
CA ALA A 61 -6.97 5.34 6.66
C ALA A 61 -6.77 3.85 6.31
N ALA A 62 -7.47 2.93 6.96
CA ALA A 62 -7.45 1.50 6.62
C ALA A 62 -7.91 1.23 5.17
N LYS A 63 -8.76 2.10 4.60
CA LYS A 63 -9.24 1.96 3.21
C LYS A 63 -8.12 1.93 2.18
N PHE A 64 -7.01 2.62 2.45
CA PHE A 64 -5.85 2.64 1.57
C PHE A 64 -5.27 1.23 1.34
N PHE A 65 -5.29 0.39 2.37
CA PHE A 65 -4.77 -0.99 2.31
C PHE A 65 -5.80 -2.00 1.79
N VAL A 66 -7.05 -1.58 1.63
CA VAL A 66 -8.08 -2.37 0.93
C VAL A 66 -7.99 -2.12 -0.58
N GLY A 67 -7.65 -0.89 -0.97
CA GLY A 67 -7.61 -0.45 -2.35
C GLY A 67 -8.97 -0.08 -2.92
N ASP A 68 -8.94 0.62 -4.06
CA ASP A 68 -10.11 0.92 -4.87
C ASP A 68 -10.47 -0.27 -5.77
N LEU A 69 -9.46 -1.05 -6.17
CA LEU A 69 -9.61 -2.34 -6.85
C LEU A 69 -8.70 -3.35 -6.17
N HIS A 70 -9.11 -4.62 -6.11
CA HIS A 70 -8.31 -5.69 -5.54
C HIS A 70 -8.54 -7.00 -6.29
N ALA A 71 -7.54 -7.88 -6.28
CA ALA A 71 -7.77 -9.26 -6.69
C ALA A 71 -8.72 -9.96 -5.70
N GLU A 72 -9.46 -10.96 -6.17
CA GLU A 72 -10.26 -11.80 -5.30
C GLU A 72 -9.36 -12.49 -4.25
N TYR A 73 -9.84 -12.57 -3.02
CA TYR A 73 -9.18 -13.34 -1.97
C TYR A 73 -9.38 -14.83 -2.26
N ASP A 74 -8.29 -15.56 -2.41
CA ASP A 74 -8.28 -17.02 -2.53
C ASP A 74 -7.56 -17.66 -1.34
N ASP A 75 -7.81 -18.95 -1.13
CA ASP A 75 -7.15 -19.77 -0.10
C ASP A 75 -5.70 -20.15 -0.48
N LEU A 76 -5.22 -19.63 -1.61
CA LEU A 76 -3.84 -19.84 -2.04
C LEU A 76 -2.97 -18.85 -1.26
N ASN A 77 -1.83 -19.32 -0.76
CA ASN A 77 -0.85 -18.50 -0.02
C ASN A 77 -0.17 -17.43 -0.90
N ASP A 78 -0.76 -17.08 -2.04
CA ASP A 78 -0.28 -16.03 -2.92
C ASP A 78 -0.49 -14.65 -2.27
N PRO A 79 0.46 -13.73 -2.39
CA PRO A 79 0.37 -12.40 -1.82
C PRO A 79 -0.85 -11.61 -2.28
N ASN A 80 -1.42 -10.83 -1.35
CA ASN A 80 -2.52 -9.94 -1.67
C ASN A 80 -2.03 -8.78 -2.53
N VAL A 81 -2.93 -8.29 -3.39
CA VAL A 81 -2.66 -7.17 -4.28
C VAL A 81 -3.88 -6.27 -4.39
N CYS A 82 -3.65 -4.96 -4.31
CA CYS A 82 -4.67 -3.96 -4.56
C CYS A 82 -4.11 -2.75 -5.30
N PHE A 83 -5.01 -2.01 -5.96
CA PHE A 83 -4.75 -0.75 -6.62
C PHE A 83 -5.44 0.39 -5.87
N VAL A 84 -4.75 1.51 -5.71
CA VAL A 84 -5.25 2.75 -5.13
C VAL A 84 -5.06 3.87 -6.15
N GLY A 85 -6.16 4.44 -6.62
CA GLY A 85 -6.16 5.57 -7.54
C GLY A 85 -5.54 6.83 -6.91
N SER A 86 -5.12 7.76 -7.76
CA SER A 86 -4.41 8.97 -7.32
C SER A 86 -5.22 9.85 -6.37
N GLU A 87 -6.55 9.88 -6.48
CA GLU A 87 -7.41 10.61 -5.53
C GLU A 87 -7.42 9.96 -4.15
N SER A 88 -7.61 8.64 -4.08
CA SER A 88 -7.55 7.87 -2.84
C SER A 88 -6.17 7.95 -2.19
N ALA A 89 -5.10 7.86 -2.98
CA ALA A 89 -3.72 8.01 -2.50
C ALA A 89 -3.47 9.41 -1.91
N ARG A 90 -3.96 10.48 -2.55
CA ARG A 90 -3.88 11.85 -2.01
C ARG A 90 -4.69 12.01 -0.72
N ALA A 91 -5.90 11.46 -0.68
CA ALA A 91 -6.75 11.53 0.50
C ALA A 91 -6.07 10.83 1.69
N PHE A 92 -5.45 9.68 1.46
CA PHE A 92 -4.68 8.96 2.46
C PHE A 92 -3.42 9.74 2.90
N LEU A 93 -2.65 10.29 1.96
CA LEU A 93 -1.49 11.14 2.30
C LEU A 93 -1.90 12.33 3.17
N SER A 94 -2.99 13.02 2.81
CA SER A 94 -3.49 14.14 3.62
C SER A 94 -3.85 13.70 5.04
N GLN A 95 -4.48 12.52 5.20
CA GLN A 95 -4.76 11.96 6.53
C GLN A 95 -3.48 11.63 7.30
N LEU A 96 -2.49 11.01 6.66
CA LEU A 96 -1.19 10.70 7.27
C LEU A 96 -0.53 11.97 7.82
N GLU A 97 -0.50 13.04 7.02
CA GLU A 97 0.13 14.31 7.40
C GLU A 97 -0.63 15.03 8.52
N ILE A 98 -1.96 14.96 8.54
CA ILE A 98 -2.79 15.54 9.60
C ILE A 98 -2.59 14.80 10.93
N LEU A 99 -2.57 13.47 10.90
CA LEU A 99 -2.37 12.63 12.09
C LEU A 99 -0.94 12.78 12.64
N GLY A 100 0.02 12.86 11.73
CA GLY A 100 1.43 13.03 12.05
C GLY A 100 2.09 11.76 12.58
N LYS A 101 3.43 11.75 12.54
CA LYS A 101 4.26 10.65 13.06
C LYS A 101 3.93 10.22 14.50
N PRO A 102 3.65 11.14 15.45
CA PRO A 102 3.35 10.75 16.84
C PRO A 102 2.14 9.81 16.97
N PHE A 103 1.11 9.99 16.14
CA PHE A 103 -0.05 9.10 16.12
C PHE A 103 0.38 7.67 15.78
N PHE A 104 1.15 7.48 14.70
CA PHE A 104 1.61 6.15 14.29
C PHE A 104 2.59 5.52 15.28
N VAL A 105 3.48 6.32 15.90
CA VAL A 105 4.34 5.83 17.00
C VAL A 105 3.49 5.29 18.15
N SER A 106 2.38 5.94 18.50
CA SER A 106 1.48 5.45 19.55
C SER A 106 0.68 4.21 19.17
N LEU A 107 0.40 4.00 17.87
CA LEU A 107 -0.28 2.80 17.37
C LEU A 107 0.62 1.56 17.37
N PHE A 108 1.93 1.76 17.23
CA PHE A 108 2.94 0.69 17.21
C PHE A 108 3.92 0.83 18.38
N PRO A 109 3.42 0.72 19.64
CA PRO A 109 4.24 0.90 20.82
C PRO A 109 5.31 -0.20 20.92
N HIS A 110 6.52 0.20 21.31
CA HIS A 110 7.68 -0.68 21.35
C HIS A 110 7.55 -1.79 22.40
N HIS A 111 7.87 -3.02 22.00
CA HIS A 111 8.18 -4.13 22.90
C HIS A 111 9.50 -4.81 22.48
N GLY A 112 10.62 -4.06 22.44
CA GLY A 112 11.92 -4.67 22.13
C GLY A 112 13.09 -3.68 21.96
N PRO A 113 14.35 -4.18 21.92
CA PRO A 113 15.57 -3.35 21.93
C PRO A 113 15.91 -2.66 20.60
N TYR A 114 15.13 -2.86 19.53
CA TYR A 114 15.47 -2.42 18.16
C TYR A 114 14.73 -1.16 17.66
N GLY A 115 14.11 -0.39 18.56
CA GLY A 115 14.02 1.07 18.43
C GLY A 115 12.89 1.70 17.58
N ALA A 116 12.20 0.96 16.72
CA ALA A 116 10.94 1.40 16.13
C ALA A 116 10.09 0.16 15.90
N GLY A 117 8.84 0.12 16.38
CA GLY A 117 7.91 -0.89 15.87
C GLY A 117 7.63 -0.62 14.40
N GLU A 118 6.44 -0.95 13.92
CA GLU A 118 6.06 -0.68 12.52
C GLU A 118 5.99 0.82 12.17
N SER A 119 6.13 1.72 13.15
CA SER A 119 6.14 3.17 12.95
C SER A 119 7.28 3.69 12.07
N TRP A 120 8.32 2.88 11.79
CA TRP A 120 9.43 3.27 10.92
C TRP A 120 8.97 3.63 9.51
N LEU A 121 7.89 2.99 9.02
CA LEU A 121 7.35 3.15 7.67
C LEU A 121 6.78 4.55 7.42
N TYR A 122 6.45 5.31 8.47
CA TYR A 122 5.75 6.59 8.35
C TYR A 122 6.47 7.59 7.42
N ASP A 123 7.76 7.86 7.68
CA ASP A 123 8.50 8.88 6.91
C ASP A 123 8.75 8.43 5.46
N PRO A 124 9.22 7.19 5.20
CA PRO A 124 9.34 6.67 3.83
C PRO A 124 8.03 6.66 3.06
N LEU A 125 6.92 6.27 3.69
CA LEU A 125 5.60 6.22 3.06
C LEU A 125 5.10 7.63 2.70
N CYS A 126 5.27 8.61 3.59
CA CYS A 126 4.92 9.99 3.28
C CYS A 126 5.77 10.53 2.12
N ALA A 127 7.08 10.24 2.11
CA ALA A 127 7.96 10.69 1.03
C ALA A 127 7.57 10.09 -0.32
N PHE A 128 7.38 8.77 -0.37
CA PHE A 128 6.91 8.05 -1.55
C PHE A 128 5.59 8.61 -2.07
N LEU A 129 4.58 8.72 -1.19
CA LEU A 129 3.25 9.20 -1.59
C LEU A 129 3.26 10.66 -2.04
N ARG A 130 4.09 11.53 -1.46
CA ARG A 130 4.22 12.93 -1.94
C ARG A 130 4.68 12.97 -3.39
N GLU A 131 5.70 12.20 -3.74
CA GLU A 131 6.20 12.12 -5.12
C GLU A 131 5.13 11.56 -6.06
N THR A 132 4.55 10.42 -5.73
CA THR A 132 3.50 9.78 -6.53
C THR A 132 2.29 10.70 -6.73
N CYS A 133 1.81 11.33 -5.65
CA CYS A 133 0.66 12.23 -5.70
C CYS A 133 0.94 13.50 -6.52
N SER A 134 2.17 14.03 -6.47
CA SER A 134 2.59 15.21 -7.25
C SER A 134 2.55 14.95 -8.76
N ARG A 135 2.85 13.71 -9.17
CA ARG A 135 2.77 13.24 -10.57
C ARG A 135 1.37 12.86 -10.99
N ARG A 136 0.41 12.87 -10.06
CA ARG A 136 -0.96 12.36 -10.26
C ARG A 136 -1.01 10.87 -10.61
N ASN A 137 -0.05 10.12 -10.08
CA ASN A 137 0.04 8.68 -10.24
C ASN A 137 -0.73 7.97 -9.13
N ALA A 138 -1.02 6.71 -9.41
CA ALA A 138 -1.68 5.76 -8.52
C ALA A 138 -0.65 4.84 -7.86
N VAL A 139 -1.13 3.99 -6.95
CA VAL A 139 -0.30 3.04 -6.19
C VAL A 139 -0.84 1.63 -6.37
N VAL A 140 0.05 0.66 -6.58
CA VAL A 140 -0.24 -0.76 -6.41
C VAL A 140 0.46 -1.25 -5.16
N ILE A 141 -0.23 -2.01 -4.31
CA ILE A 141 0.28 -2.52 -3.05
C ILE A 141 0.31 -4.05 -3.13
N LEU A 142 1.44 -4.67 -2.79
CA LEU A 142 1.61 -6.12 -2.67
C LEU A 142 2.10 -6.49 -1.28
N TRP A 143 1.44 -7.45 -0.61
CA TRP A 143 1.83 -7.90 0.73
C TRP A 143 1.46 -9.35 1.00
N GLU A 144 2.21 -10.01 1.89
CA GLU A 144 1.95 -11.38 2.31
C GLU A 144 0.80 -11.48 3.32
N HIS A 145 0.21 -12.67 3.45
CA HIS A 145 -0.86 -12.97 4.40
C HIS A 145 -0.43 -12.86 5.87
#